data_AF-A0A3D4U6N5-F1
#
_entry.id   AF-A0A3D4U6N5-F1
#
_cell.length_a   1.000
_cell.length_b   1.000
_cell.length_c   1.000
_cell.angle_alpha   90.00
_cell.angle_beta   90.00
_cell.angle_gamma   90.00
#
_symmetry.space_group_name_H-M   'P 1'
#
loop_
_entity.id
_entity.type
_entity.pdbx_description
1 polymer ?
#
loop_
_entity_poly.entity_id
_entity_poly.type
_entity_poly.pdbx_seq_one_letter_code
_entity_poly.pdbx_strand_id
1 'polypeptide(L)'
;PLIDLAKTHTSPSIERSVLLRMGFSSIEAKAIADRCAEKGLLGKGAGHAVWKVAQDHKIPIRTAGLELAEGKHWDNLIFGK
;
A
#
# COMPACT_ATOMS: atom_id res chain seq x y z
N PRO A 1 25.80 -3.26 8.42
CA PRO A 1 24.61 -3.66 9.22
C PRO A 1 23.37 -2.78 9.02
N LEU A 2 23.42 -1.48 9.34
CA LEU A 2 22.23 -0.60 9.27
C LEU A 2 21.72 -0.37 7.83
N ILE A 3 22.63 -0.22 6.87
CA ILE A 3 22.28 -0.04 5.45
C ILE A 3 21.58 -1.28 4.89
N ASP A 4 22.04 -2.47 5.26
CA ASP A 4 21.45 -3.74 4.78
C ASP A 4 20.03 -3.94 5.33
N LEU A 5 19.80 -3.53 6.58
CA LEU A 5 18.47 -3.51 7.17
C LEU A 5 17.53 -2.61 6.37
N ALA A 6 17.97 -1.38 6.03
CA ALA A 6 17.17 -0.44 5.24
C ALA A 6 16.87 -0.92 3.80
N LYS A 7 17.74 -1.75 3.22
CA LYS A 7 17.53 -2.35 1.89
C LYS A 7 16.54 -3.51 1.90
N THR A 8 16.41 -4.22 3.02
CA THR A 8 15.67 -5.48 3.12
C THR A 8 14.34 -5.35 3.85
N HIS A 9 14.12 -4.25 4.56
CA HIS A 9 12.94 -4.03 5.38
C HIS A 9 12.26 -2.71 5.00
N THR A 10 10.96 -2.64 5.28
CA THR A 10 10.16 -1.42 5.19
C THR A 10 9.50 -1.12 6.53
N SER A 11 8.80 0.01 6.62
CA SER A 11 8.05 0.43 7.79
C SER A 11 6.78 1.19 7.36
N PRO A 12 5.79 1.36 8.26
CA PRO A 12 4.60 2.15 7.95
C PRO A 12 4.92 3.59 7.49
N SER A 13 5.97 4.22 8.00
CA SER A 13 6.37 5.56 7.55
C SER A 13 6.95 5.56 6.14
N ILE A 14 7.74 4.55 5.78
CA ILE A 14 8.28 4.39 4.42
C ILE A 14 7.13 4.17 3.43
N GLU A 15 6.19 3.28 3.73
CA GLU A 15 5.05 3.01 2.86
C GLU A 15 4.13 4.23 2.68
N ARG A 16 3.89 5.00 3.75
CA ARG A 16 3.19 6.29 3.62
C ARG A 16 3.91 7.26 2.70
N SER A 17 5.25 7.34 2.75
CA SER A 17 6.02 8.21 1.85
C SER A 17 5.90 7.80 0.38
N VAL A 18 5.72 6.50 0.11
CA VAL A 18 5.45 5.98 -1.25
C VAL A 18 4.07 6.45 -1.70
N LEU A 19 3.04 6.27 -0.87
CA LEU A 19 1.67 6.69 -1.18
C LEU A 19 1.55 8.21 -1.38
N LEU A 20 2.25 9.02 -0.58
CA LEU A 20 2.30 10.47 -0.78
C LEU A 20 2.84 10.83 -2.17
N ARG A 21 3.91 10.14 -2.62
CA ARG A 21 4.46 10.32 -3.99
C ARG A 21 3.52 9.81 -5.09
N MET A 22 2.59 8.91 -4.76
CA MET A 22 1.53 8.45 -5.67
C MET A 22 0.33 9.40 -5.72
N GLY A 23 0.34 10.51 -4.95
CA GLY A 23 -0.69 11.54 -4.98
C GLY A 23 -1.82 11.35 -3.96
N PHE A 24 -1.62 10.54 -2.92
CA PHE A 24 -2.54 10.44 -1.79
C PHE A 24 -2.24 11.50 -0.73
N SER A 25 -3.26 11.93 0.00
CA SER A 25 -3.07 12.78 1.18
C SER A 25 -2.46 11.99 2.35
N SER A 26 -1.92 12.69 3.35
CA SER A 26 -1.38 12.04 4.56
C SER A 26 -2.41 11.20 5.31
N ILE A 27 -3.70 11.57 5.24
CA ILE A 27 -4.81 10.85 5.90
C ILE A 27 -5.09 9.54 5.16
N GLU A 28 -5.22 9.61 3.84
CA GLU A 28 -5.45 8.44 2.98
C GLU A 28 -4.26 7.48 3.04
N ALA A 29 -3.03 8.01 2.95
CA ALA A 29 -1.81 7.23 3.04
C ALA A 29 -1.72 6.48 4.38
N LYS A 30 -2.11 7.12 5.49
CA LYS A 30 -2.18 6.48 6.80
C LYS A 30 -3.19 5.33 6.80
N ALA A 31 -4.41 5.55 6.31
CA ALA A 31 -5.45 4.52 6.29
C ALA A 31 -5.00 3.26 5.52
N ILE A 32 -4.38 3.44 4.35
CA ILE A 32 -3.90 2.32 3.53
C ILE A 32 -2.71 1.61 4.20
N ALA A 33 -1.73 2.35 4.70
CA ALA A 33 -0.52 1.78 5.31
C ALA A 33 -0.83 1.02 6.62
N ASP A 34 -1.72 1.55 7.46
CA ASP A 34 -2.15 0.89 8.68
C ASP A 34 -2.86 -0.43 8.37
N ARG A 35 -3.75 -0.43 7.37
CA ARG A 35 -4.43 -1.65 6.93
C ARG A 35 -3.47 -2.69 6.33
N CYS A 36 -2.44 -2.24 5.61
CA CYS A 36 -1.35 -3.12 5.17
C CYS A 36 -0.58 -3.72 6.37
N ALA A 37 -0.36 -2.94 7.42
CA ALA A 37 0.29 -3.43 8.65
C ALA A 37 -0.58 -4.47 9.36
N GLU A 38 -1.88 -4.19 9.55
CA GLU A 38 -2.86 -5.10 10.15
C GLU A 38 -2.94 -6.45 9.43
N LYS A 39 -2.87 -6.44 8.09
CA LYS A 39 -2.93 -7.65 7.26
C LYS A 39 -1.57 -8.31 7.00
N GLY A 40 -0.47 -7.79 7.55
CA GLY A 40 0.87 -8.34 7.33
C GLY A 40 1.42 -8.15 5.90
N LEU A 41 0.89 -7.16 5.17
CA LEU A 41 1.19 -6.91 3.76
C LEU A 41 2.27 -5.85 3.52
N LEU A 42 2.83 -5.23 4.57
CA LEU A 42 3.88 -4.22 4.41
C LEU A 42 5.08 -4.72 3.59
N GLY A 43 5.49 -5.98 3.78
CA GLY A 43 6.60 -6.57 3.00
C GLY A 43 6.31 -6.71 1.50
N LYS A 44 5.06 -6.59 1.06
CA LYS A 44 4.67 -6.54 -0.35
C LYS A 44 4.61 -5.11 -0.90
N GLY A 45 4.52 -4.12 -0.02
CA GLY A 45 4.44 -2.69 -0.32
C GLY A 45 2.98 -2.18 -0.42
N ALA A 46 2.67 -1.08 0.25
CA ALA A 46 1.36 -0.44 0.21
C ALA A 46 1.08 0.20 -1.16
N GLY A 47 2.11 0.80 -1.79
CA GLY A 47 2.00 1.30 -3.16
C GLY A 47 1.72 0.18 -4.17
N HIS A 48 2.30 -1.00 -3.94
CA HIS A 48 2.02 -2.20 -4.74
C HIS A 48 0.59 -2.69 -4.53
N ALA A 49 0.07 -2.67 -3.30
CA ALA A 49 -1.35 -2.98 -3.05
C ALA A 49 -2.30 -2.07 -3.85
N VAL A 50 -2.04 -0.76 -3.87
CA VAL A 50 -2.83 0.19 -4.67
C VAL A 50 -2.75 -0.12 -6.17
N TRP A 51 -1.54 -0.35 -6.68
CA TRP A 51 -1.35 -0.70 -8.09
C TRP A 51 -2.05 -2.01 -8.45
N LYS A 52 -2.01 -3.01 -7.56
CA LYS A 52 -2.60 -4.32 -7.80
C LYS A 52 -4.12 -4.24 -7.91
N VAL A 53 -4.78 -3.51 -7.00
CA VAL A 53 -6.22 -3.22 -7.10
C VAL A 53 -6.55 -2.47 -8.38
N ALA A 54 -5.77 -1.45 -8.73
CA ALA A 54 -5.99 -0.68 -9.94
C ALA A 54 -5.95 -1.57 -11.19
N GLN A 55 -5.01 -2.51 -11.26
CA GLN A 55 -4.90 -3.48 -12.36
C GLN A 55 -6.05 -4.50 -12.37
N ASP A 56 -6.32 -5.13 -11.22
CA ASP A 56 -7.31 -6.21 -11.11
C ASP A 56 -8.74 -5.70 -11.42
N HIS A 57 -9.04 -4.45 -11.04
CA HIS A 57 -10.33 -3.81 -11.27
C HIS A 57 -10.36 -2.90 -12.51
N LYS A 58 -9.22 -2.71 -13.21
CA LYS A 58 -9.07 -1.80 -14.35
C LYS A 58 -9.56 -0.37 -14.06
N ILE A 59 -9.19 0.15 -12.90
CA ILE A 59 -9.54 1.50 -12.44
C ILE A 59 -8.28 2.37 -12.26
N PRO A 60 -8.41 3.70 -12.27
CA PRO A 60 -7.27 4.59 -12.01
C PRO A 60 -6.64 4.36 -10.63
N ILE A 61 -5.32 4.56 -10.52
CA ILE A 61 -4.56 4.46 -9.25
C ILE A 61 -5.23 5.26 -8.13
N ARG A 62 -5.67 6.48 -8.44
CA ARG A 62 -6.33 7.36 -7.47
C ARG A 62 -7.59 6.73 -6.89
N THR A 63 -8.45 6.17 -7.75
CA THR A 63 -9.69 5.50 -7.35
C THR A 63 -9.39 4.25 -6.53
N ALA A 64 -8.46 3.41 -6.97
CA ALA A 64 -8.06 2.21 -6.24
C ALA A 64 -7.58 2.51 -4.82
N GLY A 65 -6.75 3.54 -4.65
CA GLY A 65 -6.25 3.90 -3.33
C GLY A 65 -7.32 4.53 -2.43
N LEU A 66 -8.28 5.27 -2.98
CA LEU A 66 -9.44 5.75 -2.22
C LEU A 66 -10.31 4.58 -1.74
N GLU A 67 -10.61 3.64 -2.62
CA GLU A 67 -11.40 2.46 -2.28
C GLU A 67 -10.68 1.58 -1.23
N LEU A 68 -9.36 1.42 -1.33
CA LEU A 68 -8.55 0.76 -0.30
C LEU A 68 -8.58 1.50 1.03
N ALA A 69 -8.46 2.84 1.02
CA ALA A 69 -8.54 3.66 2.24
C ALA A 69 -9.92 3.54 2.93
N GLU A 70 -10.99 3.34 2.15
CA GLU A 70 -12.35 3.06 2.63
C GLU A 70 -12.55 1.59 3.09
N GLY A 71 -11.53 0.74 2.97
CA GLY A 71 -11.59 -0.65 3.42
C GLY A 71 -12.12 -1.64 2.38
N LYS A 72 -12.19 -1.28 1.09
CA LYS A 72 -12.61 -2.17 0.00
C LYS A 72 -11.43 -2.99 -0.54
N HIS A 73 -11.74 -4.08 -1.25
CA HIS A 73 -10.80 -4.93 -2.03
C HIS A 73 -9.74 -5.72 -1.26
N TRP A 74 -9.57 -5.49 0.04
CA TRP A 74 -8.55 -6.16 0.86
C TRP A 74 -8.67 -7.68 0.98
N ASP A 75 -9.84 -8.26 0.73
CA ASP A 75 -10.07 -9.69 0.88
C ASP A 75 -9.76 -10.46 -0.42
N ASN A 76 -9.80 -9.77 -1.56
CA ASN A 76 -9.45 -10.32 -2.88
C ASN A 76 -8.01 -9.99 -3.29
N LEU A 77 -7.27 -9.27 -2.43
CA LEU A 77 -5.92 -8.83 -2.71
C LEU A 77 -4.92 -9.98 -2.56
N ILE A 78 -4.64 -10.66 -3.67
CA ILE A 78 -3.71 -11.79 -3.72
C ILE A 78 -2.43 -11.35 -4.43
N PHE A 79 -1.31 -11.42 -3.71
CA PHE A 79 0.02 -11.33 -4.31
C PHE A 79 0.45 -12.72 -4.76
N GLY A 80 0.90 -12.85 -6.02
CA GLY A 80 1.46 -14.11 -6.53
C GLY A 80 2.57 -14.64 -5.61
N LYS A 81 2.73 -15.96 -5.58
CA LYS A 81 3.85 -16.62 -4.90
C LYS A 81 5.18 -16.14 -5.47
#